data_AF-A0AA88HFB0-F1
#
_entry.id   AF-A0AA88HFB0-F1
#
_cell.length_a   1.000
_cell.length_b   1.000
_cell.length_c   1.000
_cell.angle_alpha   90.00
_cell.angle_beta   90.00
_cell.angle_gamma   90.00
#
_symmetry.space_group_name_H-M   'P 1'
#
loop_
_entity.id
_entity.type
_entity.pdbx_description
1 polymer ?
#
loop_
_entity_poly.entity_id
_entity_poly.type
_entity_poly.pdbx_seq_one_letter_code
_entity_poly.pdbx_strand_id
1 'polypeptide(L)'
;MRQIAFAKGFKVSGTTLADILLRIAYFNNWYTDLASESIAMGRLKDVTWGEIKDFNLVIEDNHWNRTEMKHMLDTDALRIAMLRRPPIQFESMFNFFDLRGFYNVTSIEDFIDKLERNEITNNSRFVKLFGRNPLSWFLGLDESDFDNITAINNFIQRTEKMFDLVLISEFFDESLMILRDMTGFPISYFNYIPINLRDEKKKYYLSKKQEEILGNWNQADTLLYKKFKRLLEDRITPRIIQNVKTLQSINNRMHNFCQTSLNTTSEYHDLDKRFGTFDWNHIDSNSFNVNHSRKSDVK
;
A
#
# COMPACT_ATOMS: atom_id res chain seq x y z
N MET A 1 -0.24 17.81 -18.71
CA MET A 1 0.70 16.81 -18.17
C MET A 1 -0.06 16.10 -17.07
N ARG A 2 -0.23 14.78 -17.10
CA ARG A 2 -1.17 14.10 -16.20
C ARG A 2 -0.51 13.83 -14.85
N GLN A 3 -1.02 14.43 -13.78
CA GLN A 3 -0.60 14.13 -12.41
C GLN A 3 -0.99 12.69 -12.03
N ILE A 4 -0.24 12.06 -11.13
CA ILE A 4 -0.54 10.74 -10.58
C ILE A 4 -0.63 10.84 -9.07
N ALA A 5 -1.70 10.30 -8.48
CA ALA A 5 -1.83 10.16 -7.05
C ALA A 5 -2.00 8.70 -6.67
N PHE A 6 -1.10 8.19 -5.83
CA PHE A 6 -1.06 6.80 -5.43
C PHE A 6 -1.39 6.64 -3.95
N ALA A 7 -2.53 6.01 -3.67
CA ALA A 7 -2.90 5.52 -2.35
C ALA A 7 -2.14 4.22 -2.04
N LYS A 8 -0.99 4.35 -1.38
CA LYS A 8 -0.05 3.26 -1.06
C LYS A 8 -0.44 2.58 0.25
N GLY A 9 -1.33 1.59 0.15
CA GLY A 9 -1.65 0.71 1.28
C GLY A 9 -0.44 -0.09 1.79
N PHE A 10 -0.55 -0.63 3.01
CA PHE A 10 0.55 -1.37 3.64
C PHE A 10 0.64 -2.81 3.13
N LYS A 11 1.88 -3.29 2.93
CA LYS A 11 2.19 -4.70 2.55
C LYS A 11 1.48 -5.20 1.28
N VAL A 12 1.12 -4.28 0.38
CA VAL A 12 0.51 -4.56 -0.94
C VAL A 12 1.51 -4.50 -2.10
N SER A 13 2.81 -4.66 -1.86
CA SER A 13 3.87 -4.38 -2.87
C SER A 13 3.93 -2.91 -3.32
N GLY A 14 3.37 -2.00 -2.51
CA GLY A 14 3.32 -0.57 -2.80
C GLY A 14 4.70 0.11 -2.87
N THR A 15 5.72 -0.38 -2.15
CA THR A 15 7.09 0.16 -2.26
C THR A 15 7.64 0.00 -3.68
N THR A 16 7.49 -1.18 -4.28
CA THR A 16 7.97 -1.42 -5.65
C THR A 16 7.26 -0.52 -6.66
N LEU A 17 5.95 -0.31 -6.50
CA LEU A 17 5.21 0.63 -7.36
C LEU A 17 5.64 2.08 -7.13
N ALA A 18 5.83 2.50 -5.88
CA ALA A 18 6.33 3.82 -5.55
C ALA A 18 7.71 4.06 -6.19
N ASP A 19 8.63 3.11 -6.14
CA ASP A 19 9.94 3.21 -6.78
C ASP A 19 9.83 3.34 -8.31
N ILE A 20 8.89 2.61 -8.94
CA ILE A 20 8.60 2.76 -10.37
C ILE A 20 8.11 4.18 -10.69
N LEU A 21 7.13 4.69 -9.92
CA LEU A 21 6.56 6.02 -10.12
C LEU A 21 7.59 7.13 -9.87
N LEU A 22 8.45 6.97 -8.86
CA LEU A 22 9.56 7.88 -8.59
C LEU A 22 10.58 7.93 -9.73
N ARG A 23 10.91 6.77 -10.34
CA ARG A 23 11.76 6.73 -11.54
C ARG A 23 11.09 7.42 -12.73
N ILE A 24 9.79 7.21 -12.94
CA ILE A 24 9.01 7.93 -13.96
C ILE A 24 9.08 9.43 -13.71
N ALA A 25 8.85 9.87 -12.47
CA ALA A 25 8.92 11.28 -12.10
C ALA A 25 10.31 11.87 -12.41
N TYR A 26 11.38 11.16 -12.02
CA TYR A 26 12.75 11.55 -12.31
C TYR A 26 13.01 11.73 -13.81
N PHE A 27 12.63 10.76 -14.65
CA PHE A 27 12.85 10.84 -16.10
C PHE A 27 12.04 11.93 -16.81
N ASN A 28 10.99 12.45 -16.16
CA ASN A 28 10.14 13.49 -16.71
C ASN A 28 10.31 14.86 -16.01
N ASN A 29 11.29 15.01 -15.12
CA ASN A 29 11.51 16.23 -14.31
C ASN A 29 10.26 16.66 -13.53
N TRP A 30 9.55 15.70 -12.94
CA TRP A 30 8.32 15.93 -12.19
C TRP A 30 8.57 16.38 -10.76
N TYR A 31 7.74 17.30 -10.28
CA TYR A 31 7.68 17.63 -8.85
C TYR A 31 6.93 16.53 -8.11
N THR A 32 7.58 15.99 -7.08
CA THR A 32 7.00 14.97 -6.21
C THR A 32 6.74 15.59 -4.83
N ASP A 33 5.70 15.10 -4.16
CA ASP A 33 5.47 15.41 -2.74
C ASP A 33 6.65 14.98 -1.86
N LEU A 34 7.44 14.00 -2.31
CA LEU A 34 8.63 13.45 -1.65
C LEU A 34 9.87 14.36 -1.63
N ALA A 35 9.72 15.69 -1.73
CA ALA A 35 10.78 16.66 -1.45
C ALA A 35 11.05 16.81 0.07
N SER A 36 11.33 15.69 0.75
CA SER A 36 12.12 15.54 1.98
C SER A 36 11.92 14.10 2.46
N GLU A 37 12.96 13.49 3.03
CA GLU A 37 12.99 12.13 3.59
C GLU A 37 11.97 11.85 4.73
N SER A 38 10.96 12.70 4.90
CA SER A 38 10.04 12.77 6.03
C SER A 38 8.69 12.07 5.81
N ILE A 39 8.30 11.79 4.56
CA ILE A 39 6.90 11.40 4.26
C ILE A 39 6.63 9.92 4.54
N ALA A 40 7.65 9.05 4.46
CA ALA A 40 7.53 7.64 4.81
C ALA A 40 7.23 7.37 6.31
N MET A 41 7.10 8.41 7.14
CA MET A 41 6.97 8.32 8.60
C MET A 41 5.99 9.34 9.21
N GLY A 42 4.92 9.73 8.51
CA GLY A 42 3.86 10.55 9.09
C GLY A 42 4.31 11.93 9.62
N ARG A 43 5.38 12.51 9.06
CA ARG A 43 5.92 13.82 9.49
C ARG A 43 5.52 14.98 8.57
N LEU A 44 4.23 15.11 8.29
CA LEU A 44 3.65 16.37 7.83
C LEU A 44 2.43 16.67 8.69
N LYS A 45 2.68 16.95 9.98
CA LYS A 45 1.65 17.47 10.89
C LYS A 45 1.44 18.98 10.78
N ASP A 46 2.41 19.69 10.22
CA ASP A 46 2.44 21.17 10.26
C ASP A 46 2.64 21.84 8.89
N VAL A 47 2.58 21.09 7.79
CA VAL A 47 2.53 21.72 6.46
C VAL A 47 1.07 22.00 6.12
N THR A 48 0.73 23.28 6.04
CA THR A 48 -0.49 23.73 5.40
C THR A 48 -0.40 23.36 3.92
N TRP A 49 -1.02 22.23 3.54
CA TRP A 49 -1.13 21.72 2.17
C TRP A 49 -1.64 22.76 1.16
N GLY A 50 -2.22 23.88 1.63
CA GLY A 50 -2.65 25.01 0.82
C GLY A 50 -1.52 25.83 0.16
N GLU A 51 -0.26 25.66 0.55
CA GLU A 51 0.86 26.46 0.02
C GLU A 51 1.71 25.77 -1.06
N ILE A 52 1.63 24.43 -1.19
CA ILE A 52 2.37 23.69 -2.22
C ILE A 52 1.39 23.18 -3.27
N LYS A 53 1.29 23.91 -4.37
CA LYS A 53 0.53 23.51 -5.57
C LYS A 53 1.48 22.85 -6.57
N ASP A 54 0.90 22.10 -7.51
CA ASP A 54 1.57 21.59 -8.71
C ASP A 54 2.43 20.31 -8.56
N PHE A 55 2.10 19.41 -7.63
CA PHE A 55 2.71 18.08 -7.63
C PHE A 55 2.27 17.26 -8.85
N ASN A 56 3.24 16.71 -9.57
CA ASN A 56 2.97 15.75 -10.65
C ASN A 56 2.81 14.31 -10.12
N LEU A 57 3.39 14.02 -8.96
CA LEU A 57 3.27 12.73 -8.29
C LEU A 57 3.02 12.94 -6.79
N VAL A 58 1.95 12.32 -6.29
CA VAL A 58 1.60 12.26 -4.87
C VAL A 58 1.56 10.80 -4.44
N ILE A 59 2.22 10.44 -3.34
CA ILE A 59 2.20 9.10 -2.76
C ILE A 59 1.77 9.20 -1.29
N GLU A 60 0.52 8.87 -1.03
CA GLU A 60 -0.06 8.88 0.32
C GLU A 60 0.00 7.48 0.93
N ASP A 61 0.53 7.33 2.15
CA ASP A 61 0.70 6.05 2.82
C ASP A 61 0.22 5.99 4.29
N ASN A 62 -0.47 7.03 4.79
CA ASN A 62 -1.05 7.06 6.13
C ASN A 62 -2.58 6.92 6.09
N HIS A 63 -3.26 7.84 5.41
CA HIS A 63 -4.73 7.83 5.27
C HIS A 63 -5.15 8.65 4.07
N TRP A 64 -5.93 8.05 3.17
CA TRP A 64 -6.40 8.71 1.96
C TRP A 64 -7.49 9.74 2.28
N ASN A 65 -7.09 11.01 2.34
CA ASN A 65 -8.01 12.12 2.56
C ASN A 65 -8.46 12.74 1.22
N ARG A 66 -9.69 12.45 0.81
CA ARG A 66 -10.26 12.97 -0.44
C ARG A 66 -10.27 14.50 -0.53
N THR A 67 -10.42 15.20 0.59
CA THR A 67 -10.45 16.68 0.61
C THR A 67 -9.06 17.24 0.32
N GLU A 68 -8.03 16.75 1.01
CA GLU A 68 -6.63 17.13 0.75
C GLU A 68 -6.21 16.80 -0.69
N MET A 69 -6.56 15.59 -1.17
CA MET A 69 -6.27 15.18 -2.54
C MET A 69 -6.94 16.08 -3.59
N LYS A 70 -8.09 16.69 -3.29
CA LYS A 70 -8.72 17.68 -4.20
C LYS A 70 -8.00 19.03 -4.22
N HIS A 71 -7.30 19.38 -3.14
CA HIS A 71 -6.50 20.60 -3.08
C HIS A 71 -5.16 20.44 -3.81
N MET A 72 -4.59 19.24 -3.75
CA MET A 72 -3.29 18.93 -4.37
C MET A 72 -3.39 18.54 -5.84
N LEU A 73 -4.52 17.99 -6.29
CA LEU A 73 -4.65 17.36 -7.60
C LEU A 73 -5.64 18.04 -8.53
N ASP A 74 -5.26 18.12 -9.80
CA ASP A 74 -6.12 18.51 -10.89
C ASP A 74 -7.28 17.52 -11.09
N THR A 75 -8.35 17.98 -11.73
CA THR A 75 -9.52 17.15 -11.99
C THR A 75 -9.21 15.93 -12.87
N ASP A 76 -8.23 16.03 -13.77
CA ASP A 76 -7.80 14.97 -14.69
C ASP A 76 -6.65 14.09 -14.17
N ALA A 77 -6.20 14.34 -12.92
CA ALA A 77 -5.18 13.54 -12.25
C ALA A 77 -5.57 12.05 -12.24
N LEU A 78 -4.60 11.18 -12.53
CA LEU A 78 -4.76 9.74 -12.46
C LEU A 78 -4.66 9.28 -11.01
N ARG A 79 -5.78 8.84 -10.44
CA ARG A 79 -5.85 8.36 -9.06
C ARG A 79 -5.75 6.85 -9.06
N ILE A 80 -4.72 6.32 -8.40
CA ILE A 80 -4.49 4.90 -8.29
C ILE A 80 -4.40 4.44 -6.84
N ALA A 81 -4.81 3.21 -6.59
CA ALA A 81 -4.62 2.53 -5.31
C ALA A 81 -4.07 1.13 -5.56
N MET A 82 -3.56 0.48 -4.52
CA MET A 82 -3.10 -0.89 -4.61
C MET A 82 -3.65 -1.73 -3.47
N LEU A 83 -4.20 -2.89 -3.81
CA LEU A 83 -4.73 -3.86 -2.86
C LEU A 83 -3.98 -5.19 -2.99
N ARG A 84 -4.14 -6.02 -1.96
CA ARG A 84 -3.64 -7.39 -1.89
C ARG A 84 -4.70 -8.27 -1.28
N ARG A 85 -4.64 -9.58 -1.55
CA ARG A 85 -5.56 -10.55 -0.93
C ARG A 85 -5.47 -10.45 0.61
N PRO A 86 -6.57 -10.11 1.32
CA PRO A 86 -6.49 -9.67 2.71
C PRO A 86 -5.87 -10.67 3.70
N PRO A 87 -6.14 -11.99 3.64
CA PRO A 87 -5.46 -12.95 4.52
C PRO A 87 -3.93 -12.93 4.37
N ILE A 88 -3.45 -12.88 3.12
CA ILE A 88 -2.01 -12.88 2.80
C ILE A 88 -1.38 -11.54 3.19
N GLN A 89 -2.10 -10.44 2.97
CA GLN A 89 -1.66 -9.13 3.41
C GLN A 89 -1.56 -9.05 4.94
N PHE A 90 -2.57 -9.52 5.66
CA PHE A 90 -2.60 -9.50 7.10
C PHE A 90 -1.48 -10.37 7.69
N GLU A 91 -1.25 -11.58 7.17
CA GLU A 91 -0.10 -12.40 7.57
C GLU A 91 1.23 -11.66 7.37
N SER A 92 1.37 -10.95 6.25
CA SER A 92 2.56 -10.16 6.00
C SER A 92 2.70 -8.95 6.91
N MET A 93 1.59 -8.35 7.37
CA MET A 93 1.60 -7.25 8.34
C MET A 93 1.93 -7.76 9.73
N PHE A 94 1.28 -8.85 10.15
CA PHE A 94 1.45 -9.49 11.45
C PHE A 94 2.91 -9.79 11.74
N ASN A 95 3.59 -10.42 10.77
CA ASN A 95 5.00 -10.78 10.89
C ASN A 95 5.95 -9.59 10.73
N PHE A 96 5.61 -8.60 9.91
CA PHE A 96 6.50 -7.46 9.66
C PHE A 96 6.50 -6.44 10.80
N PHE A 97 5.33 -6.18 11.40
CA PHE A 97 5.18 -5.21 12.50
C PHE A 97 5.22 -5.87 13.89
N ASP A 98 5.47 -7.18 13.95
CA ASP A 98 5.47 -7.95 15.19
C ASP A 98 4.21 -7.74 16.05
N LEU A 99 3.04 -8.03 15.47
CA LEU A 99 1.74 -7.78 16.12
C LEU A 99 1.41 -8.76 17.27
N ARG A 100 2.34 -9.64 17.64
CA ARG A 100 2.17 -10.65 18.70
C ARG A 100 1.85 -10.01 20.05
N GLY A 101 2.67 -9.04 20.46
CA GLY A 101 2.44 -8.30 21.70
C GLY A 101 1.12 -7.52 21.68
N PHE A 102 0.78 -6.91 20.54
CA PHE A 102 -0.42 -6.11 20.38
C PHE A 102 -1.73 -6.91 20.53
N TYR A 103 -1.77 -8.14 20.01
CA TYR A 103 -2.93 -9.02 20.14
C TYR A 103 -2.83 -10.01 21.32
N ASN A 104 -1.76 -9.95 22.11
CA ASN A 104 -1.49 -10.89 23.21
C ASN A 104 -1.50 -12.37 22.74
N VAL A 105 -0.70 -12.65 21.72
CA VAL A 105 -0.58 -13.95 21.06
C VAL A 105 0.88 -14.32 20.83
N THR A 106 1.16 -15.61 20.67
CA THR A 106 2.53 -16.11 20.49
C THR A 106 2.93 -16.26 19.02
N SER A 107 1.96 -16.47 18.13
CA SER A 107 2.16 -16.63 16.69
C SER A 107 0.90 -16.25 15.91
N ILE A 108 0.96 -16.29 14.58
CA ILE A 108 -0.22 -16.04 13.74
C ILE A 108 -1.24 -17.20 13.86
N GLU A 109 -0.76 -18.41 14.11
CA GLU A 109 -1.59 -19.58 14.38
C GLU A 109 -2.38 -19.40 15.68
N ASP A 110 -1.72 -19.01 16.78
CA ASP A 110 -2.39 -18.68 18.04
C ASP A 110 -3.39 -17.52 17.86
N PHE A 111 -3.05 -16.52 17.04
CA PHE A 111 -3.99 -15.46 16.67
C PHE A 111 -5.24 -15.97 15.97
N ILE A 112 -5.08 -16.83 14.96
CA ILE A 112 -6.21 -17.38 14.19
C ILE A 112 -7.06 -18.32 15.05
N ASP A 113 -6.43 -19.14 15.89
CA ASP A 113 -7.14 -20.03 16.81
C ASP A 113 -7.97 -19.23 17.83
N LYS A 114 -7.41 -18.14 18.38
CA LYS A 114 -8.14 -17.22 19.26
C LYS A 114 -9.24 -16.46 18.51
N LEU A 115 -9.01 -16.07 17.26
CA LEU A 115 -10.06 -15.47 16.43
C LEU A 115 -11.25 -16.43 16.27
N GLU A 116 -10.99 -17.70 15.95
CA GLU A 116 -12.03 -18.72 15.77
C GLU A 116 -12.85 -18.94 17.07
N ARG A 117 -12.21 -18.80 18.23
CA ARG A 117 -12.86 -18.88 19.55
C ARG A 117 -13.49 -17.56 20.01
N ASN A 118 -13.43 -16.49 19.21
CA ASN A 118 -13.86 -15.13 19.56
C ASN A 118 -13.13 -14.56 20.80
N GLU A 119 -11.88 -14.92 21.02
CA GLU A 119 -11.04 -14.47 22.13
C GLU A 119 -10.22 -13.21 21.81
N ILE A 120 -10.18 -12.79 20.54
CA ILE A 120 -9.59 -11.51 20.14
C ILE A 120 -10.63 -10.39 20.29
N THR A 121 -10.51 -9.62 21.37
CA THR A 121 -11.41 -8.49 21.68
C THR A 121 -10.79 -7.13 21.38
N ASN A 122 -9.48 -7.09 21.07
CA ASN A 122 -8.78 -5.85 20.75
C ASN A 122 -9.17 -5.35 19.35
N ASN A 123 -10.07 -4.35 19.32
CA ASN A 123 -10.47 -3.64 18.10
C ASN A 123 -9.68 -2.35 17.85
N SER A 124 -8.69 -2.03 18.71
CA SER A 124 -7.84 -0.86 18.50
C SER A 124 -6.86 -1.09 17.34
N ARG A 125 -6.20 0.00 16.94
CA ARG A 125 -5.19 -0.02 15.88
C ARG A 125 -3.79 0.12 16.46
N PHE A 126 -2.91 -0.82 16.14
CA PHE A 126 -1.49 -0.73 16.43
C PHE A 126 -0.93 0.54 15.77
N VAL A 127 -0.25 1.35 16.57
CA VAL A 127 0.27 2.69 16.21
C VAL A 127 -0.75 3.59 15.47
N LYS A 128 -2.05 3.40 15.76
CA LYS A 128 -3.18 4.08 15.09
C LYS A 128 -3.32 3.83 13.58
N LEU A 129 -2.57 2.87 13.00
CA LEU A 129 -2.53 2.63 11.54
C LEU A 129 -2.83 1.18 11.14
N PHE A 130 -2.57 0.19 11.98
CA PHE A 130 -2.71 -1.23 11.62
C PHE A 130 -3.73 -1.94 12.50
N GLY A 131 -4.61 -2.75 11.90
CA GLY A 131 -5.71 -3.36 12.63
C GLY A 131 -6.59 -4.19 11.71
N ARG A 132 -7.82 -4.44 12.12
CA ARG A 132 -8.87 -5.03 11.29
C ARG A 132 -9.18 -4.12 10.09
N ASN A 133 -9.42 -4.70 8.92
CA ASN A 133 -9.71 -4.00 7.66
C ASN A 133 -8.75 -2.83 7.33
N PRO A 134 -7.42 -3.06 7.32
CA PRO A 134 -6.44 -1.99 7.16
C PRO A 134 -6.56 -1.23 5.84
N LEU A 135 -6.94 -1.89 4.74
CA LEU A 135 -7.06 -1.22 3.43
C LEU A 135 -8.31 -0.37 3.32
N SER A 136 -9.46 -0.87 3.77
CA SER A 136 -10.72 -0.12 3.72
C SER A 136 -10.64 1.11 4.62
N TRP A 137 -10.06 0.97 5.81
CA TRP A 137 -9.79 2.08 6.70
C TRP A 137 -8.88 3.13 6.08
N PHE A 138 -7.75 2.69 5.51
CA PHE A 138 -6.81 3.57 4.82
C PHE A 138 -7.48 4.38 3.70
N LEU A 139 -8.45 3.78 3.01
CA LEU A 139 -9.23 4.42 1.94
C LEU A 139 -10.46 5.21 2.43
N GLY A 140 -10.67 5.31 3.74
CA GLY A 140 -11.68 6.15 4.36
C GLY A 140 -12.99 5.46 4.79
N LEU A 141 -12.99 4.15 5.03
CA LEU A 141 -14.09 3.47 5.74
C LEU A 141 -13.93 3.67 7.25
N ASP A 142 -14.99 4.12 7.92
CA ASP A 142 -15.00 4.28 9.37
C ASP A 142 -14.99 2.93 10.09
N GLU A 143 -14.28 2.84 11.22
CA GLU A 143 -14.17 1.62 12.03
C GLU A 143 -15.54 1.16 12.56
N SER A 144 -16.44 2.10 12.86
CA SER A 144 -17.81 1.80 13.30
C SER A 144 -18.66 1.11 12.22
N ASP A 145 -18.23 1.18 10.95
CA ASP A 145 -18.93 0.59 9.81
C ASP A 145 -18.36 -0.78 9.39
N PHE A 146 -17.34 -1.31 10.07
CA PHE A 146 -16.68 -2.57 9.68
C PHE A 146 -17.56 -3.82 9.68
N ASP A 147 -18.68 -3.79 10.41
CA ASP A 147 -19.67 -4.85 10.47
C ASP A 147 -20.99 -4.47 9.78
N ASN A 148 -21.07 -3.25 9.21
CA ASN A 148 -22.25 -2.76 8.51
C ASN A 148 -22.13 -3.01 7.00
N ILE A 149 -22.70 -4.12 6.53
CA ILE A 149 -22.66 -4.54 5.12
C ILE A 149 -23.16 -3.43 4.17
N THR A 150 -24.19 -2.69 4.55
CA THR A 150 -24.71 -1.58 3.74
C THR A 150 -23.67 -0.47 3.61
N ALA A 151 -23.03 -0.07 4.72
CA ALA A 151 -21.98 0.94 4.70
C ALA A 151 -20.74 0.49 3.90
N ILE A 152 -20.33 -0.77 4.05
CA ILE A 152 -19.24 -1.37 3.28
C ILE A 152 -19.54 -1.33 1.78
N ASN A 153 -20.73 -1.74 1.36
CA ASN A 153 -21.12 -1.71 -0.06
C ASN A 153 -21.17 -0.28 -0.61
N ASN A 154 -21.69 0.68 0.15
CA ASN A 154 -21.68 2.09 -0.22
C ASN A 154 -20.25 2.63 -0.33
N PHE A 155 -19.37 2.26 0.60
CA PHE A 155 -17.95 2.59 0.54
C PHE A 155 -17.29 2.05 -0.73
N ILE A 156 -17.49 0.77 -1.06
CA ILE A 156 -16.92 0.15 -2.27
C ILE A 156 -17.35 0.92 -3.53
N GLN A 157 -18.63 1.29 -3.64
CA GLN A 157 -19.14 2.09 -4.78
C GLN A 157 -18.52 3.50 -4.82
N ARG A 158 -18.28 4.13 -3.67
CA ARG A 158 -17.57 5.42 -3.60
C ARG A 158 -16.12 5.26 -4.06
N THR A 159 -15.45 4.19 -3.62
CA THR A 159 -14.06 3.89 -3.98
C THR A 159 -13.92 3.64 -5.48
N GLU A 160 -14.88 2.95 -6.11
CA GLU A 160 -14.90 2.71 -7.56
C GLU A 160 -14.99 4.01 -8.36
N LYS A 161 -15.67 5.04 -7.84
CA LYS A 161 -15.73 6.38 -8.45
C LYS A 161 -14.52 7.25 -8.12
N MET A 162 -13.72 6.85 -7.13
CA MET A 162 -12.61 7.66 -6.60
C MET A 162 -11.28 7.35 -7.30
N PHE A 163 -11.07 6.10 -7.71
CA PHE A 163 -9.83 5.67 -8.34
C PHE A 163 -10.05 5.25 -9.79
N ASP A 164 -9.18 5.72 -10.68
CA ASP A 164 -9.16 5.34 -12.10
C ASP A 164 -8.60 3.92 -12.32
N LEU A 165 -7.76 3.46 -11.40
CA LEU A 165 -7.20 2.11 -11.39
C LEU A 165 -6.89 1.67 -9.96
N VAL A 166 -7.37 0.49 -9.58
CA VAL A 166 -6.94 -0.20 -8.36
C VAL A 166 -6.12 -1.42 -8.77
N LEU A 167 -4.82 -1.37 -8.52
CA LEU A 167 -3.85 -2.42 -8.81
C LEU A 167 -3.99 -3.56 -7.80
N ILE A 168 -3.68 -4.79 -8.22
CA ILE A 168 -3.74 -5.98 -7.38
C ILE A 168 -2.36 -6.63 -7.31
N SER A 169 -1.82 -6.83 -6.10
CA SER A 169 -0.48 -7.41 -5.92
C SER A 169 -0.30 -8.77 -6.59
N GLU A 170 -1.35 -9.60 -6.60
CA GLU A 170 -1.35 -10.92 -7.22
C GLU A 170 -1.32 -10.88 -8.76
N PHE A 171 -1.61 -9.72 -9.36
CA PHE A 171 -1.58 -9.44 -10.79
C PHE A 171 -0.68 -8.24 -11.06
N PHE A 172 0.48 -8.19 -10.40
CA PHE A 172 1.33 -7.00 -10.37
C PHE A 172 1.77 -6.59 -11.77
N ASP A 173 2.29 -7.53 -12.56
CA ASP A 173 2.76 -7.26 -13.93
C ASP A 173 1.60 -6.78 -14.83
N GLU A 174 0.43 -7.42 -14.77
CA GLU A 174 -0.75 -7.01 -15.52
C GLU A 174 -1.22 -5.62 -15.09
N SER A 175 -1.21 -5.35 -13.78
CA SER A 175 -1.57 -4.04 -13.23
C SER A 175 -0.62 -2.95 -13.71
N LEU A 176 0.69 -3.22 -13.77
CA LEU A 176 1.67 -2.29 -14.33
C LEU A 176 1.44 -2.05 -15.82
N MET A 177 1.08 -3.08 -16.59
CA MET A 177 0.82 -2.92 -18.02
C MET A 177 -0.47 -2.15 -18.32
N ILE A 178 -1.50 -2.31 -17.48
CA ILE A 178 -2.70 -1.47 -17.55
C ILE A 178 -2.36 -0.02 -17.20
N LEU A 179 -1.60 0.22 -16.13
CA LEU A 179 -1.13 1.56 -15.75
C LEU A 179 -0.28 2.19 -16.86
N ARG A 180 0.58 1.41 -17.51
CA ARG A 180 1.37 1.82 -18.67
C ARG A 180 0.49 2.28 -19.82
N ASP A 181 -0.56 1.53 -20.17
CA ASP A 181 -1.49 1.91 -21.22
C ASP A 181 -2.27 3.19 -20.87
N MET A 182 -2.60 3.39 -19.60
CA MET A 182 -3.32 4.60 -19.12
C MET A 182 -2.45 5.86 -19.08
N THR A 183 -1.13 5.71 -18.87
CA THR A 183 -0.18 6.83 -18.79
C THR A 183 0.52 7.12 -20.11
N GLY A 184 0.60 6.14 -21.01
CA GLY A 184 1.31 6.25 -22.29
C GLY A 184 2.83 6.15 -22.18
N PHE A 185 3.37 5.93 -20.98
CA PHE A 185 4.83 5.85 -20.78
C PHE A 185 5.45 4.62 -21.48
N PRO A 186 6.76 4.68 -21.80
CA PRO A 186 7.48 3.53 -22.33
C PRO A 186 7.45 2.36 -21.34
N ILE A 187 7.36 1.12 -21.86
CA ILE A 187 7.39 -0.09 -21.02
C ILE A 187 8.68 -0.20 -20.19
N SER A 188 9.79 0.35 -20.70
CA SER A 188 11.08 0.41 -20.02
C SER A 188 11.08 1.24 -18.74
N TYR A 189 10.05 2.03 -18.46
CA TYR A 189 9.93 2.76 -17.19
C TYR A 189 9.29 1.91 -16.08
N PHE A 190 8.62 0.82 -16.44
CA PHE A 190 7.92 -0.07 -15.51
C PHE A 190 8.74 -1.27 -15.07
N ASN A 191 9.99 -1.38 -15.55
CA ASN A 191 10.90 -2.44 -15.15
C ASN A 191 11.23 -2.34 -13.64
N TYR A 192 11.45 -3.49 -13.01
CA TYR A 192 11.81 -3.57 -11.60
C TYR A 192 12.59 -4.85 -11.30
N ILE A 193 13.38 -4.83 -10.23
CA ILE A 193 13.98 -6.03 -9.64
C ILE A 193 13.26 -6.29 -8.32
N PRO A 194 12.75 -7.51 -8.08
CA PRO A 194 12.19 -7.86 -6.79
C PRO A 194 13.32 -8.07 -5.77
N ILE A 195 13.74 -7.01 -5.08
CA ILE A 195 14.86 -7.03 -4.12
C ILE A 195 14.41 -7.43 -2.70
N ASN A 196 13.15 -7.17 -2.35
CA ASN A 196 12.60 -7.42 -1.00
C ASN A 196 11.62 -8.61 -0.96
N LEU A 197 11.93 -9.68 -1.70
CA LEU A 197 11.15 -10.91 -1.56
C LEU A 197 11.37 -11.47 -0.16
N ARG A 198 10.27 -11.67 0.58
CA ARG A 198 10.33 -12.32 1.89
C ARG A 198 11.01 -13.68 1.71
N ASP A 199 12.04 -13.92 2.54
CA ASP A 199 12.64 -15.23 2.72
C ASP A 199 11.52 -16.26 2.91
N GLU A 200 11.52 -17.30 2.08
CA GLU A 200 10.51 -18.35 2.12
C GLU A 200 10.44 -19.04 3.49
N LYS A 201 11.57 -19.09 4.21
CA LYS A 201 11.65 -19.63 5.56
C LYS A 201 10.92 -18.78 6.61
N LYS A 202 10.66 -17.51 6.30
CA LYS A 202 9.94 -16.56 7.16
C LYS A 202 8.49 -16.35 6.73
N LYS A 203 7.99 -17.10 5.74
CA LYS A 203 6.59 -17.05 5.32
C LYS A 203 5.79 -18.08 6.10
N TYR A 204 4.70 -17.63 6.71
CA TYR A 204 3.69 -18.56 7.19
C TYR A 204 2.73 -18.89 6.05
N TYR A 205 2.62 -20.17 5.70
CA TYR A 205 1.69 -20.63 4.66
C TYR A 205 0.33 -20.94 5.28
N LEU A 206 -0.62 -20.03 5.09
CA LEU A 206 -1.99 -20.19 5.57
C LEU A 206 -2.68 -21.37 4.87
N SER A 207 -3.32 -22.23 5.64
CA SER A 207 -4.29 -23.20 5.11
C SER A 207 -5.56 -22.48 4.61
N LYS A 208 -6.35 -23.16 3.77
CA LYS A 208 -7.62 -22.59 3.26
C LYS A 208 -8.57 -22.16 4.38
N LYS A 209 -8.64 -22.95 5.47
CA LYS A 209 -9.46 -22.63 6.66
C LYS A 209 -8.97 -21.34 7.33
N GLN A 210 -7.66 -21.20 7.50
CA GLN A 210 -7.06 -20.00 8.09
C GLN A 210 -7.26 -18.77 7.21
N GLU A 211 -7.16 -18.91 5.88
CA GLU A 211 -7.49 -17.83 4.94
C GLU A 211 -8.95 -17.38 5.07
N GLU A 212 -9.87 -18.33 5.26
CA GLU A 212 -11.29 -18.03 5.47
C GLU A 212 -11.54 -17.28 6.79
N ILE A 213 -10.94 -17.75 7.90
CA ILE A 213 -11.06 -17.08 9.20
C ILE A 213 -10.54 -15.64 9.13
N LEU A 214 -9.33 -15.43 8.59
CA LEU A 214 -8.76 -14.09 8.43
C LEU A 214 -9.55 -13.22 7.44
N GLY A 215 -10.10 -13.83 6.40
CA GLY A 215 -10.94 -13.13 5.41
C GLY A 215 -12.27 -12.66 6.01
N ASN A 216 -12.90 -13.49 6.84
CA ASN A 216 -14.12 -13.16 7.56
C ASN A 216 -13.87 -12.07 8.61
N TRP A 217 -12.75 -12.16 9.34
CA TRP A 217 -12.37 -11.10 10.27
C TRP A 217 -12.07 -9.78 9.52
N ASN A 218 -11.41 -9.81 8.36
CA ASN A 218 -11.21 -8.66 7.48
C ASN A 218 -12.28 -8.55 6.38
N GLN A 219 -13.57 -8.55 6.77
CA GLN A 219 -14.69 -8.63 5.82
C GLN A 219 -14.73 -7.47 4.82
N ALA A 220 -14.54 -6.23 5.26
CA ALA A 220 -14.62 -5.05 4.40
C ALA A 220 -13.51 -5.10 3.33
N ASP A 221 -12.27 -5.42 3.74
CA ASP A 221 -11.15 -5.58 2.81
C ASP A 221 -11.38 -6.76 1.85
N THR A 222 -11.99 -7.84 2.33
CA THR A 222 -12.31 -9.00 1.50
C THR A 222 -13.32 -8.66 0.41
N LEU A 223 -14.36 -7.91 0.73
CA LEU A 223 -15.37 -7.46 -0.24
C LEU A 223 -14.78 -6.44 -1.22
N LEU A 224 -13.98 -5.49 -0.72
CA LEU A 224 -13.25 -4.52 -1.53
C LEU A 224 -12.32 -5.21 -2.53
N TYR A 225 -11.47 -6.11 -2.06
CA TYR A 225 -10.54 -6.88 -2.89
C TYR A 225 -11.27 -7.67 -3.99
N LYS A 226 -12.34 -8.39 -3.63
CA LYS A 226 -13.12 -9.19 -4.60
C LYS A 226 -13.67 -8.33 -5.74
N LYS A 227 -14.22 -7.15 -5.42
CA LYS A 227 -14.75 -6.20 -6.42
C LYS A 227 -13.64 -5.71 -7.35
N PHE A 228 -12.55 -5.19 -6.81
CA PHE A 228 -11.48 -4.59 -7.62
C PHE A 228 -10.63 -5.60 -8.36
N LYS A 229 -10.43 -6.81 -7.81
CA LYS A 229 -9.83 -7.93 -8.55
C LYS A 229 -10.62 -8.23 -9.81
N ARG A 230 -11.95 -8.36 -9.71
CA ARG A 230 -12.80 -8.61 -10.88
C ARG A 230 -12.69 -7.47 -11.91
N LEU A 231 -12.79 -6.21 -11.45
CA LEU A 231 -12.64 -5.05 -12.33
C LEU A 231 -11.27 -5.01 -13.04
N LEU A 232 -10.19 -5.42 -12.34
CA LEU A 232 -8.88 -5.52 -12.94
C LEU A 232 -8.83 -6.64 -13.99
N GLU A 233 -9.33 -7.83 -13.66
CA GLU A 233 -9.38 -8.99 -14.56
C GLU A 233 -10.12 -8.68 -15.86
N ASP A 234 -11.23 -7.92 -15.79
CA ASP A 234 -11.98 -7.46 -16.97
C ASP A 234 -11.15 -6.55 -17.91
N ARG A 235 -10.06 -5.94 -17.42
CA ARG A 235 -9.14 -5.11 -18.20
C ARG A 235 -7.94 -5.89 -18.75
N ILE A 236 -7.75 -7.15 -18.35
CA ILE A 236 -6.65 -7.99 -18.82
C ILE A 236 -7.00 -8.51 -20.22
N THR A 237 -6.38 -7.93 -21.23
CA THR A 237 -6.54 -8.33 -22.64
C THR A 237 -5.33 -9.13 -23.14
N PRO A 238 -5.42 -9.84 -24.28
CA PRO A 238 -4.26 -10.48 -24.90
C PRO A 238 -3.08 -9.53 -25.16
N ARG A 239 -3.37 -8.26 -25.46
CA ARG A 239 -2.33 -7.21 -25.61
C ARG A 239 -1.61 -6.95 -24.28
N ILE A 240 -2.34 -6.86 -23.18
CA ILE A 240 -1.75 -6.70 -21.84
C ILE A 240 -0.86 -7.90 -21.51
N ILE A 241 -1.31 -9.13 -21.76
CA ILE A 241 -0.51 -10.34 -21.53
C ILE A 241 0.76 -10.35 -22.39
N GLN A 242 0.69 -9.88 -23.63
CA GLN A 242 1.88 -9.76 -24.47
C GLN A 242 2.86 -8.71 -23.93
N ASN A 243 2.38 -7.58 -23.43
CA ASN A 243 3.21 -6.57 -22.79
C ASN A 243 3.84 -7.09 -21.49
N VAL A 244 3.13 -7.90 -20.70
CA VAL A 244 3.68 -8.57 -19.51
C VAL A 244 4.88 -9.45 -19.87
N LYS A 245 4.80 -10.25 -20.94
CA LYS A 245 5.94 -11.07 -21.40
C LYS A 245 7.15 -10.20 -21.77
N THR A 246 6.90 -9.05 -22.41
CA THR A 246 7.95 -8.08 -22.73
C THR A 246 8.58 -7.51 -21.47
N LEU A 247 7.76 -7.08 -20.50
CA LEU A 247 8.23 -6.57 -19.20
C LEU A 247 9.09 -7.60 -18.47
N GLN A 248 8.64 -8.85 -18.41
CA GLN A 248 9.38 -9.95 -17.77
C GLN A 248 10.72 -10.20 -18.48
N SER A 249 10.78 -10.13 -19.80
CA SER A 249 12.04 -10.22 -20.54
C SER A 249 13.01 -9.08 -20.20
N ILE A 250 12.51 -7.85 -20.06
CA ILE A 250 13.31 -6.68 -19.65
C ILE A 250 13.83 -6.87 -18.22
N ASN A 251 12.96 -7.27 -17.28
CA ASN A 251 13.33 -7.53 -15.90
C ASN A 251 14.40 -8.62 -15.78
N ASN A 252 14.28 -9.72 -16.54
CA ASN A 252 15.27 -10.79 -16.57
C ASN A 252 16.62 -10.32 -17.10
N ARG A 253 16.64 -9.52 -18.17
CA ARG A 253 17.89 -8.94 -18.70
C ARG A 253 18.57 -8.04 -17.69
N MET A 254 17.79 -7.18 -17.04
CA MET A 254 18.29 -6.28 -16.00
C MET A 254 18.81 -7.06 -14.79
N HIS A 255 18.09 -8.09 -14.34
CA HIS A 255 18.52 -8.95 -13.24
C HIS A 255 19.86 -9.64 -13.54
N ASN A 256 20.01 -10.21 -14.73
CA ASN A 256 21.24 -10.87 -15.16
C ASN A 256 22.41 -9.88 -15.22
N PHE A 257 22.19 -8.66 -15.73
CA PHE A 257 23.20 -7.61 -15.75
C PHE A 257 23.64 -7.21 -14.33
N CYS A 258 22.69 -7.03 -13.41
CA CYS A 258 23.01 -6.71 -12.02
C CYS A 258 23.81 -7.82 -11.34
N GLN A 259 23.43 -9.10 -11.52
CA GLN A 259 24.17 -10.24 -10.97
C GLN A 259 25.61 -10.32 -11.51
N THR A 260 25.81 -10.13 -12.81
CA THR A 260 27.16 -10.16 -13.39
C THR A 260 28.01 -8.98 -12.92
N SER A 261 27.42 -7.79 -12.75
CA SER A 261 28.12 -6.60 -12.24
C SER A 261 28.51 -6.67 -10.76
N LEU A 262 27.71 -7.38 -9.94
CA LEU A 262 28.04 -7.62 -8.52
C LEU A 262 29.16 -8.66 -8.37
N ASN A 263 29.22 -9.65 -9.26
CA ASN A 263 30.30 -10.65 -9.27
C ASN A 263 31.65 -10.08 -9.75
N THR A 264 31.67 -8.92 -10.43
CA THR A 264 32.89 -8.25 -10.88
C THR A 264 33.38 -7.13 -9.95
N THR A 265 32.62 -6.80 -8.90
CA THR A 265 32.99 -5.77 -7.91
C THR A 265 33.04 -6.39 -6.51
N SER A 266 34.25 -6.77 -6.05
CA SER A 266 34.45 -7.41 -4.74
C SER A 266 34.30 -6.47 -3.52
N GLU A 267 33.52 -5.39 -3.61
CA GLU A 267 33.50 -4.32 -2.60
C GLU A 267 32.13 -3.92 -2.05
N TYR A 268 31.05 -4.67 -2.30
CA TYR A 268 29.75 -4.39 -1.69
C TYR A 268 29.27 -5.51 -0.75
N HIS A 269 29.98 -5.65 0.37
CA HIS A 269 29.58 -6.49 1.50
C HIS A 269 29.34 -5.65 2.78
N ASP A 270 28.59 -4.53 2.73
CA ASP A 270 28.09 -3.92 4.00
C ASP A 270 26.96 -2.86 3.86
N LEU A 271 25.92 -3.13 3.06
CA LEU A 271 24.73 -2.25 3.04
C LEU A 271 23.54 -2.77 3.86
N ASP A 272 23.56 -4.03 4.31
CA ASP A 272 22.45 -4.65 5.04
C ASP A 272 22.40 -4.29 6.54
N LYS A 273 23.44 -3.60 7.06
CA LYS A 273 23.52 -3.20 8.48
C LYS A 273 23.10 -1.76 8.77
N ARG A 274 22.86 -0.92 7.77
CA ARG A 274 22.48 0.50 7.97
C ARG A 274 20.98 0.74 8.12
N PHE A 275 20.15 -0.20 7.69
CA PHE A 275 18.71 -0.18 7.92
C PHE A 275 18.40 -1.10 9.10
N GLY A 276 18.73 -0.63 10.30
CA GLY A 276 18.32 -1.30 11.53
C GLY A 276 16.82 -1.61 11.49
N THR A 277 16.43 -2.76 12.07
CA THR A 277 15.03 -3.08 12.32
C THR A 277 14.38 -1.91 13.04
N PHE A 278 13.48 -1.20 12.37
CA PHE A 278 12.77 -0.08 12.96
C PHE A 278 11.91 -0.61 14.11
N ASP A 279 12.20 -0.17 15.35
CA ASP A 279 11.47 -0.61 16.53
C ASP A 279 10.15 0.17 16.65
N TRP A 280 9.08 -0.44 16.14
CA TRP A 280 7.73 0.10 16.20
C TRP A 280 7.20 0.27 17.63
N ASN A 281 7.82 -0.35 18.64
CA ASN A 281 7.37 -0.29 20.03
C ASN A 281 7.74 1.01 20.75
N HIS A 282 8.60 1.84 20.16
CA HIS A 282 9.03 3.13 20.73
C HIS A 282 8.31 4.36 20.14
N ILE A 283 7.22 4.16 19.39
CA ILE A 283 6.39 5.28 18.95
C ILE A 283 5.50 5.74 20.12
N ASP A 284 5.89 6.85 20.74
CA ASP A 284 5.13 7.46 21.83
C ASP A 284 3.72 7.87 21.36
N SER A 285 2.69 7.32 21.99
CA SER A 285 1.27 7.55 21.69
C SER A 285 0.85 9.04 21.74
N ASN A 286 1.63 9.87 22.45
CA ASN A 286 1.42 11.32 22.52
C ASN A 286 1.78 12.05 21.22
N SER A 287 2.58 11.45 20.34
CA SER A 287 2.87 11.99 19.02
C SER A 287 1.64 12.02 18.10
N PHE A 288 0.49 11.46 18.52
CA PHE A 288 -0.76 11.41 17.76
C PHE A 288 -1.98 12.04 18.47
N ASN A 289 -1.81 12.84 19.52
CA ASN A 289 -2.93 13.49 20.20
C ASN A 289 -3.27 14.85 19.55
N VAL A 290 -4.44 14.92 18.92
CA VAL A 290 -5.07 16.18 18.49
C VAL A 290 -5.89 16.70 19.67
N ASN A 291 -5.39 17.70 20.38
CA ASN A 291 -6.22 18.47 21.30
C ASN A 291 -7.15 19.36 20.47
N HIS A 292 -8.40 18.94 20.30
CA HIS A 292 -9.49 19.82 19.88
C HIS A 292 -9.85 20.80 21.01
N SER A 293 -9.02 21.82 21.23
CA SER A 293 -9.46 23.00 21.96
C SER A 293 -9.85 24.08 20.94
N ARG A 294 -11.16 24.19 20.71
CA ARG A 294 -11.76 25.40 20.11
C ARG A 294 -11.35 26.59 20.97
N LYS A 295 -10.64 27.56 20.41
CA LYS A 295 -10.69 28.93 20.90
C LYS A 295 -11.72 29.68 20.05
N SER A 296 -12.92 29.80 20.62
CA SER A 296 -13.78 30.96 20.43
C SER A 296 -13.07 32.21 20.95
N ASP A 297 -13.67 33.37 20.64
CA ASP A 297 -13.35 34.75 21.04
C ASP A 297 -12.69 35.47 19.86
N VAL A 298 -13.36 36.21 18.98
CA VAL A 298 -14.40 37.24 19.15
C VAL A 298 -14.08 38.19 20.31
N LYS A 299 -13.22 39.15 20.04
CA LYS A 299 -13.56 40.58 20.02
C LYS A 299 -12.49 41.37 19.26
#